data_AF-A0A2D8Q4F9-F1
#
_entry.id   AF-A0A2D8Q4F9-F1
#
_cell.length_a   1.000
_cell.length_b   1.000
_cell.length_c   1.000
_cell.angle_alpha   90.00
_cell.angle_beta   90.00
_cell.angle_gamma   90.00
#
_symmetry.space_group_name_H-M   'P 1'
#
loop_
_entity.id
_entity.type
_entity.pdbx_description
1 polymer ?
#
loop_
_entity_poly.entity_id
_entity_poly.type
_entity_poly.pdbx_seq_one_letter_code
_entity_poly.pdbx_strand_id
1 'polypeptide(L)'
;MSAEAYPSGIALASEIDQAASVRGMTAARLVEPLTDQPHRFLNQLRRARKPSAATVQRVRDLLRGGDGIKADVDREAKHAIERRAIARRQSIDTPLTVPGRATDEMVNGRMAVDRDPCFRCGTRADIGCRHRPRTVK
;
A
#
# COMPACT_ATOMS: atom_id res chain seq x y z
N MET A 1 -4.26 -26.03 -35.28
CA MET A 1 -4.21 -24.97 -34.26
C MET A 1 -3.53 -25.56 -33.04
N SER A 2 -2.24 -25.28 -32.87
CA SER A 2 -1.46 -25.83 -31.76
C SER A 2 -2.04 -25.33 -30.45
N ALA A 3 -2.35 -26.23 -29.51
CA ALA A 3 -2.66 -25.85 -28.14
C ALA A 3 -1.44 -25.14 -27.56
N GLU A 4 -1.45 -23.81 -27.54
CA GLU A 4 -0.43 -23.03 -26.83
C GLU A 4 -0.45 -23.50 -25.37
N ALA A 5 0.56 -24.28 -25.00
CA ALA A 5 0.75 -24.71 -23.64
C ALA A 5 0.89 -23.45 -22.78
N TYR A 6 -0.14 -23.15 -21.99
CA TYR A 6 -0.10 -22.03 -21.07
C TYR A 6 1.08 -22.22 -20.13
N PRO A 7 2.02 -21.26 -20.06
CA PRO A 7 3.18 -21.40 -19.20
C PRO A 7 2.71 -21.47 -17.74
N SER A 8 3.28 -22.42 -17.00
CA SER A 8 3.04 -22.48 -15.56
C SER A 8 3.62 -21.25 -14.87
N GLY A 9 3.09 -20.90 -13.70
CA GLY A 9 3.64 -19.77 -12.95
C GLY A 9 5.08 -19.98 -12.49
N ILE A 10 5.51 -21.24 -12.31
CA ILE A 10 6.91 -21.59 -12.06
C ILE A 10 7.79 -21.24 -13.27
N ALA A 11 7.37 -21.63 -14.47
CA ALA A 11 8.11 -21.33 -15.70
C ALA A 11 8.28 -19.82 -15.90
N LEU A 12 7.21 -19.04 -15.71
CA LEU A 12 7.28 -17.58 -15.79
C LEU A 12 8.18 -16.96 -14.72
N ALA A 13 8.15 -17.47 -13.49
CA ALA A 13 9.05 -16.98 -12.45
C ALA A 13 10.52 -17.27 -12.80
N SER A 14 10.81 -18.44 -13.36
CA SER A 14 12.16 -18.79 -13.83
C SER A 14 12.62 -17.89 -14.99
N GLU A 15 11.73 -17.54 -15.93
CA GLU A 15 12.04 -16.58 -17.01
C GLU A 15 12.38 -15.18 -16.45
N ILE A 16 11.63 -14.73 -15.43
CA ILE A 16 11.92 -13.47 -14.73
C ILE A 16 13.27 -13.54 -14.01
N ASP A 17 13.53 -14.62 -13.27
CA ASP A 17 14.79 -14.81 -12.55
C ASP A 17 16.00 -14.81 -13.53
N GLN A 18 15.86 -15.47 -14.69
CA GLN A 18 16.88 -15.49 -15.73
C GLN A 18 17.11 -14.09 -16.34
N ALA A 19 16.03 -13.39 -16.70
CA ALA A 19 16.13 -12.04 -17.26
C ALA A 19 16.73 -11.04 -16.27
N ALA A 20 16.41 -11.18 -14.98
CA ALA A 20 16.99 -10.35 -13.93
C ALA A 20 18.49 -10.59 -13.78
N SER A 21 18.91 -11.88 -13.81
CA SER A 21 20.32 -12.27 -13.79
C SER A 21 21.10 -11.69 -14.97
N VAL A 22 20.58 -11.80 -16.19
CA VAL A 22 21.20 -11.21 -17.39
C VAL A 22 21.35 -9.68 -17.29
N ARG A 23 20.39 -9.02 -16.62
CA ARG A 23 20.40 -7.55 -16.42
C ARG A 23 21.16 -7.12 -15.16
N GLY A 24 21.80 -8.05 -14.43
CA GLY A 24 22.56 -7.73 -13.22
C GLY A 24 21.72 -7.18 -12.07
N MET A 25 20.44 -7.54 -11.99
CA MET A 25 19.52 -7.06 -10.95
C MET A 25 18.71 -8.20 -10.32
N THR A 26 17.98 -7.91 -9.24
CA THR A 26 17.11 -8.90 -8.59
C THR A 26 15.78 -9.02 -9.33
N ALA A 27 15.19 -10.21 -9.32
CA ALA A 27 13.86 -10.44 -9.89
C ALA A 27 12.79 -9.51 -9.29
N ALA A 28 12.90 -9.22 -7.98
CA ALA A 28 12.00 -8.29 -7.30
C ALA A 28 12.07 -6.88 -7.88
N ARG A 29 13.28 -6.38 -8.18
CA ARG A 29 13.49 -5.07 -8.81
C ARG A 29 13.01 -5.04 -10.26
N LEU A 30 13.15 -6.16 -10.97
CA LEU A 30 12.67 -6.27 -12.35
C LEU A 30 11.14 -6.18 -12.43
N VAL A 31 10.41 -6.80 -11.49
CA VAL A 31 8.93 -6.81 -11.48
C VAL A 31 8.30 -5.64 -10.72
N GLU A 32 9.10 -4.79 -10.08
CA GLU A 32 8.65 -3.60 -9.35
C GLU A 32 7.68 -2.71 -10.15
N PRO A 33 7.87 -2.49 -11.47
CA PRO A 33 6.92 -1.70 -12.26
C PRO A 33 5.52 -2.33 -12.37
N LEU A 34 5.39 -3.65 -12.17
CA LEU A 34 4.11 -4.36 -12.32
C LEU A 34 3.25 -4.34 -11.06
N THR A 35 3.83 -4.08 -9.88
CA THR A 35 3.17 -4.27 -8.59
C THR A 35 3.91 -3.63 -7.43
N ASP A 36 3.16 -3.08 -6.48
CA ASP A 36 3.69 -2.50 -5.24
C ASP A 36 4.28 -3.55 -4.28
N GLN A 37 4.02 -4.86 -4.51
CA GLN A 37 4.45 -5.95 -3.64
C GLN A 37 5.22 -7.04 -4.41
N PRO A 38 6.43 -6.75 -4.90
CA PRO A 38 7.16 -7.63 -5.83
C PRO A 38 7.42 -9.02 -5.27
N HIS A 39 7.83 -9.12 -4.00
CA HIS A 39 8.07 -10.41 -3.34
C HIS A 39 6.80 -11.26 -3.21
N ARG A 40 5.67 -10.62 -2.85
CA ARG A 40 4.38 -11.32 -2.74
C ARG A 40 3.88 -11.77 -4.10
N PHE A 41 4.02 -10.93 -5.11
CA PHE A 41 3.69 -11.26 -6.50
C PHE A 41 4.49 -12.45 -7.01
N LEU A 42 5.82 -12.47 -6.84
CA LEU A 42 6.66 -13.60 -7.26
C LEU A 42 6.27 -14.89 -6.52
N ASN A 43 5.97 -14.82 -5.23
CA ASN A 43 5.51 -15.98 -4.47
C ASN A 43 4.14 -16.49 -4.94
N GLN A 44 3.22 -15.58 -5.29
CA GLN A 44 1.93 -15.94 -5.87
C GLN A 44 2.10 -16.57 -7.26
N LEU A 45 2.96 -15.98 -8.10
CA LEU A 45 3.25 -16.47 -9.44
C LEU A 45 3.82 -17.89 -9.38
N ARG A 46 4.83 -18.14 -8.52
CA ARG A 46 5.43 -19.48 -8.33
C ARG A 46 4.43 -20.54 -7.88
N ARG A 47 3.39 -20.16 -7.13
CA ARG A 47 2.33 -21.07 -6.66
C ARG A 47 1.21 -21.26 -7.70
N ALA A 48 1.10 -20.38 -8.69
CA ALA A 48 0.04 -20.41 -9.67
C ALA A 48 0.25 -21.54 -10.69
N ARG A 49 -0.62 -22.56 -10.66
CA ARG A 49 -0.62 -23.62 -11.69
C ARG A 49 -1.00 -23.10 -13.07
N LYS A 50 -1.97 -22.17 -13.12
CA LYS A 50 -2.42 -21.48 -14.34
C LYS A 50 -2.53 -19.98 -14.05
N PRO A 51 -1.47 -19.20 -14.29
CA PRO A 51 -1.55 -17.74 -14.19
C PRO A 51 -2.55 -17.19 -15.23
N SER A 52 -3.21 -16.08 -14.90
CA SER A 52 -4.17 -15.45 -15.81
C SER A 52 -3.49 -14.99 -17.09
N ALA A 53 -4.20 -15.03 -18.23
CA ALA A 53 -3.66 -14.57 -19.51
C ALA A 53 -3.14 -13.12 -19.45
N ALA A 54 -3.84 -12.24 -18.72
CA ALA A 54 -3.41 -10.86 -18.49
C ALA A 54 -2.10 -10.76 -17.69
N THR A 55 -1.89 -11.65 -16.71
CA THR A 55 -0.63 -11.72 -15.97
C THR A 55 0.51 -12.19 -16.87
N VAL A 56 0.27 -13.22 -17.69
CA VAL A 56 1.28 -13.73 -18.64
C VAL A 56 1.69 -12.64 -19.61
N GLN A 57 0.72 -11.90 -20.16
CA GLN A 57 1.01 -10.83 -21.11
C GLN A 57 1.84 -9.71 -20.46
N ARG A 58 1.44 -9.22 -19.28
CA ARG A 58 2.21 -8.19 -18.54
C ARG A 58 3.65 -8.60 -18.25
N VAL A 59 3.87 -9.86 -17.86
CA VAL A 59 5.22 -10.40 -17.63
C VAL A 59 6.00 -10.45 -18.95
N ARG A 60 5.39 -10.90 -20.05
CA ARG A 60 6.06 -10.92 -21.36
C ARG A 60 6.43 -9.52 -21.84
N ASP A 61 5.56 -8.55 -21.63
CA ASP A 61 5.81 -7.15 -22.02
C ASP A 61 6.97 -6.56 -21.19
N LEU A 62 7.03 -6.86 -19.89
CA LEU A 62 8.16 -6.51 -19.03
C LEU A 62 9.48 -7.12 -19.54
N LEU A 63 9.46 -8.42 -19.88
CA LEU A 63 10.64 -9.13 -20.33
C LEU A 63 11.14 -8.65 -21.69
N ARG A 64 10.23 -8.25 -22.59
CA ARG A 64 10.56 -7.59 -23.87
C ARG A 64 11.14 -6.17 -23.71
N GLY A 65 11.13 -5.62 -22.48
CA GLY A 65 11.62 -4.28 -22.20
C GLY A 65 10.63 -3.18 -22.56
N GLY A 66 9.34 -3.51 -22.72
CA GLY A 66 8.34 -2.59 -23.21
C GLY A 66 7.88 -1.56 -22.18
N ASP A 67 7.82 -0.30 -22.61
CA ASP A 67 7.21 0.85 -21.93
C ASP A 67 5.70 0.67 -21.62
N GLY A 68 5.09 -0.44 -22.04
CA GLY A 68 3.66 -0.73 -21.91
C GLY A 68 3.14 -0.85 -20.47
N ILE A 69 4.02 -1.06 -19.49
CA ILE A 69 3.62 -1.15 -18.07
C ILE A 69 3.17 0.22 -17.54
N LYS A 70 3.82 1.30 -17.98
CA LYS A 70 3.43 2.67 -17.57
C LYS A 70 2.00 2.99 -18.02
N ALA A 71 1.62 2.53 -19.21
CA ALA A 71 0.30 2.82 -19.77
C ALA A 71 -0.86 2.19 -18.97
N ASP A 72 -0.66 1.02 -18.34
CA ASP A 72 -1.69 0.39 -17.50
C ASP A 72 -1.75 1.01 -16.09
N VAL A 73 -0.60 1.38 -15.51
CA VAL A 73 -0.55 2.11 -14.24
C VAL A 73 -1.25 3.47 -14.38
N ASP A 74 -1.05 4.18 -15.50
CA ASP A 74 -1.75 5.43 -15.78
C ASP A 74 -3.27 5.25 -15.93
N ARG A 75 -3.72 4.12 -16.50
CA ARG A 75 -5.14 3.79 -16.62
C ARG A 75 -5.77 3.50 -15.25
N GLU A 76 -5.09 2.73 -14.40
CA GLU A 76 -5.58 2.43 -13.05
C GLU A 76 -5.58 3.67 -12.14
N ALA A 77 -4.57 4.54 -12.26
CA ALA A 77 -4.52 5.83 -11.58
C ALA A 77 -5.68 6.75 -11.99
N LYS A 78 -6.01 6.81 -13.28
CA LYS A 78 -7.18 7.55 -13.78
C LYS A 78 -8.49 7.04 -13.17
N HIS A 79 -8.70 5.73 -13.15
CA HIS A 79 -9.91 5.14 -12.54
C HIS A 79 -9.97 5.30 -11.01
N ALA A 80 -8.83 5.36 -10.31
CA ALA A 80 -8.78 5.67 -8.88
C ALA A 80 -9.22 7.12 -8.60
N ILE A 81 -8.82 8.08 -9.44
CA ILE A 81 -9.23 9.48 -9.34
C ILE A 81 -10.73 9.62 -9.62
N GLU A 82 -11.25 8.95 -10.65
CA GLU A 82 -12.69 8.94 -10.98
C GLU A 82 -13.54 8.41 -9.81
N ARG A 83 -13.15 7.30 -9.19
CA ARG A 83 -13.86 6.76 -8.01
C ARG A 83 -13.88 7.74 -6.83
N ARG A 84 -12.77 8.45 -6.59
CA ARG A 84 -12.72 9.51 -5.56
C ARG A 84 -13.62 10.70 -5.89
N ALA A 85 -13.74 11.06 -7.17
CA ALA A 85 -14.64 12.13 -7.61
C ALA A 85 -16.12 11.76 -7.42
N ILE A 86 -16.49 10.50 -7.68
CA ILE A 86 -17.85 10.00 -7.45
C ILE A 86 -18.19 9.99 -5.96
N ALA A 87 -17.28 9.51 -5.11
CA ALA A 87 -17.47 9.51 -3.65
C ALA A 87 -17.67 10.93 -3.07
N ARG A 88 -16.96 11.93 -3.60
CA ARG A 88 -17.14 13.34 -3.21
C ARG A 88 -18.49 13.92 -3.63
N ARG A 89 -19.07 13.48 -4.76
CA ARG A 89 -20.42 13.92 -5.17
C ARG A 89 -21.48 13.35 -4.23
N GLN A 90 -21.37 12.09 -3.81
CA GLN A 90 -22.31 11.46 -2.88
C GLN A 90 -22.29 12.09 -1.47
N SER A 91 -21.17 12.68 -1.03
CA SER A 91 -21.10 13.38 0.26
C SER A 91 -21.76 14.76 0.29
N ILE A 92 -22.19 15.31 -0.85
CA ILE A 92 -22.86 16.63 -0.91
C ILE A 92 -24.37 16.49 -0.68
N ASP A 93 -24.96 15.35 -1.07
CA ASP A 93 -26.40 15.08 -0.95
C ASP A 93 -26.81 14.44 0.39
N THR A 94 -25.85 14.16 1.28
CA THR A 94 -26.16 13.69 2.63
C THR A 94 -26.13 14.88 3.57
N PRO A 95 -27.27 15.35 4.13
CA PRO A 95 -27.22 16.36 5.18
C PRO A 95 -26.41 15.79 6.34
N LEU A 96 -25.23 16.37 6.58
CA LEU A 96 -24.45 16.14 7.78
C LEU A 96 -25.34 16.52 8.96
N THR A 97 -25.87 15.53 9.68
CA THR A 97 -26.33 15.72 11.05
C THR A 97 -25.09 16.09 11.86
N VAL A 98 -24.81 17.39 11.94
CA VAL A 98 -23.81 17.94 12.85
C VAL A 98 -24.37 17.69 14.25
N PRO A 99 -23.77 16.81 15.08
CA PRO A 99 -24.10 16.84 16.49
C PRO A 99 -23.69 18.23 16.97
N GLY A 100 -24.68 18.99 17.43
CA GLY A 100 -24.48 20.37 17.86
C GLY A 100 -23.31 20.48 18.82
N ARG A 101 -22.68 21.67 18.83
CA ARG A 101 -21.74 22.13 19.86
C ARG A 101 -22.12 21.55 21.23
N ALA A 102 -21.45 20.47 21.63
CA ALA A 102 -21.33 20.12 23.03
C ALA A 102 -20.19 21.01 23.55
N THR A 103 -20.61 22.01 24.31
CA THR A 103 -19.79 22.73 25.27
C THR A 103 -18.94 21.75 26.08
N ASP A 104 -17.75 22.22 26.48
CA ASP A 104 -16.96 21.68 27.60
C ASP A 104 -17.85 21.01 28.65
N GLU A 105 -17.69 19.70 28.81
CA GLU A 105 -17.85 18.90 30.03
C GLU A 105 -18.24 17.46 29.67
N MET A 106 -17.68 16.51 30.45
CA MET A 106 -17.93 15.07 30.41
C MET A 106 -17.07 14.23 29.44
N VAL A 107 -15.75 14.22 29.67
CA VAL A 107 -14.93 13.04 29.37
C VAL A 107 -15.01 12.08 30.57
N ASN A 108 -15.77 11.01 30.38
CA ASN A 108 -15.82 9.85 31.25
C ASN A 108 -14.42 9.25 31.51
N GLY A 109 -13.93 9.39 32.75
CA GLY A 109 -13.35 8.28 33.51
C GLY A 109 -11.98 7.70 33.10
N ARG A 110 -11.17 8.37 32.30
CA ARG A 110 -9.74 8.02 32.14
C ARG A 110 -8.91 9.26 32.45
N MET A 111 -8.05 9.15 33.48
CA MET A 111 -7.16 10.23 33.91
C MET A 111 -6.57 10.91 32.67
N ALA A 112 -6.76 12.23 32.56
CA ALA A 112 -6.10 13.02 31.55
C ALA A 112 -4.58 12.84 31.76
N VAL A 113 -3.99 11.92 31.00
CA VAL A 113 -2.54 11.75 30.98
C VAL A 113 -2.05 12.97 30.24
N ASP A 114 -1.64 13.98 31.00
CA ASP A 114 -0.92 15.15 30.51
C ASP A 114 0.12 14.67 29.49
N ARG A 115 0.00 15.09 28.23
CA ARG A 115 0.85 14.64 27.12
C ARG A 115 1.97 15.62 26.81
N ASP A 116 2.09 16.71 27.56
CA ASP A 116 3.03 17.77 27.21
C ASP A 116 4.47 17.36 27.56
N PRO A 117 5.44 17.57 26.66
CA PRO A 117 6.84 17.31 26.98
C PRO A 117 7.30 18.22 28.12
N CYS A 118 8.22 17.75 28.95
CA CYS A 118 8.80 18.58 30.00
C CYS A 118 9.52 19.80 29.41
N PHE A 119 9.13 21.01 29.81
CA PHE A 119 9.77 22.25 29.34
C PHE A 119 11.27 22.33 29.61
N ARG A 120 11.78 21.59 30.59
CA ARG A 120 13.20 21.64 30.98
C ARG A 120 14.07 20.60 30.28
N CYS A 121 13.52 19.45 29.87
CA CYS A 121 14.31 18.36 29.30
C CYS A 121 13.69 17.67 28.07
N GLY A 122 12.54 18.14 27.59
CA GLY A 122 11.85 17.61 26.40
C GLY A 122 11.27 16.20 26.55
N THR A 123 11.51 15.53 27.68
CA THR A 123 11.00 14.18 27.94
C THR A 123 9.48 14.17 27.93
N ARG A 124 8.89 13.28 27.14
CA ARG A 124 7.44 13.10 27.08
C ARG A 124 6.88 12.67 28.44
N ALA A 125 5.70 13.18 28.78
CA ALA A 125 5.09 12.98 30.10
C ALA A 125 4.74 11.52 30.42
N ASP A 126 4.54 10.67 29.41
CA ASP A 126 4.31 9.22 29.56
C ASP A 126 5.53 8.45 30.09
N ILE A 127 6.74 8.99 29.87
CA ILE A 127 8.00 8.41 30.37
C ILE A 127 8.28 8.88 31.80
N GLY A 128 7.73 10.04 32.19
CA GLY A 128 8.02 10.70 33.46
C GLY A 128 9.42 11.31 33.48
N CYS A 129 9.57 12.46 34.13
CA CYS A 129 10.87 13.10 34.31
C CYS A 129 10.99 13.63 35.74
N ARG A 130 12.22 13.71 36.27
CA ARG A 130 12.50 14.26 37.61
C ARG A 130 12.10 15.72 37.79
N HIS A 131 11.97 16.48 36.71
CA HIS A 131 11.62 17.90 36.75
C HIS A 131 10.13 18.17 36.96
N ARG A 132 9.27 17.18 36.73
CA ARG A 132 7.84 17.32 37.03
C ARG A 132 7.63 17.02 38.52
N PRO A 133 7.01 17.93 39.29
CA PRO A 133 6.68 17.64 40.68
C PRO A 133 5.77 16.42 40.71
N ARG A 134 6.14 15.41 41.49
CA ARG A 134 5.24 14.28 41.76
C ARG A 134 4.03 14.89 42.45
N THR A 135 2.86 14.83 41.82
CA THR A 135 1.60 15.16 42.48
C THR A 135 1.42 14.16 43.62
N VAL A 136 1.87 14.55 44.80
CA VAL A 136 1.56 13.87 46.06
C VAL A 136 0.09 14.15 46.33
N LYS A 137 -0.71 13.09 46.48
CA LYS A 137 -2.07 13.20 47.01
C LYS A 137 -2.01 13.55 48.49
#